data_AF-A0A1V1P3J7-F1
#
_entry.id   AF-A0A1V1P3J7-F1
#
_cell.length_a   1.000
_cell.length_b   1.000
_cell.length_c   1.000
_cell.angle_alpha   90.00
_cell.angle_beta   90.00
_cell.angle_gamma   90.00
#
_symmetry.space_group_name_H-M   'P 1'
#
loop_
_entity.id
_entity.type
_entity.pdbx_description
1 polymer ?
#
loop_
_entity_poly.entity_id
_entity_poly.type
_entity_poly.pdbx_seq_one_letter_code
_entity_poly.pdbx_strand_id
1 'polypeptide(L)'
;MQNSGTGSMSWSAQSNDSWIQIQSGSSGTNSGTIRLKYAENTGTSRTGTVTISASTANNSPVAVRIEQTGNQQPMIRIQPTTVQFSQNRPSDTQMQNPAPIPGTWTSFESNTDSMPQTEPLVTVENSDENALDMHLFTQGMFVETLSENNASFQVIHMGHYNSDLPTGYPNLPSIRRYVYVPVNKTSAVEVTLNEPVIYTNYYVYPVQPPQPDTIGSENLPFEIESDIYASDIWLPQDAVITGPVECIRGHGIQLISICPFQYNPYQKILRVYPDMAVRLTFSGTETEIPFQLASDAFDQFIQNFVINKDVFSDYQMQQTDNNGTPGAQYLIITAPEFVAQAHDLSDWKTEKGISTLVRTTEETGDTSEQIQDFIQHAYDTWDPAPTYVLLLGDVDTIPTTYETTEARGTDLYYSTVDGDDYIPDIFLGRISVDTPGQAHTVIQKIINYEQHPPDSERFYSHAAVAAYFQEANNGYAERRFVQTSEEIRDCLLGQNYQVERIYVTGANVNPTHYNNGLYSNGEPIPSELLRQNGFQWDGDADDIASEINNGIFYWFIAIMAVIGTQAVVYRVGAIRVLQIPILRH
;
A
#
# COMPACT_ATOMS: atom_id res chain seq x y z
N MET A 1 -21.97 0.53 14.98
CA MET A 1 -22.01 -0.07 16.34
C MET A 1 -20.65 -0.71 16.59
N GLN A 2 -20.09 -0.62 17.80
CA GLN A 2 -18.74 -1.14 18.09
C GLN A 2 -18.80 -2.38 19.00
N ASN A 3 -18.09 -3.45 18.61
CA ASN A 3 -17.86 -4.64 19.42
C ASN A 3 -16.49 -4.54 20.09
N SER A 4 -16.45 -4.40 21.42
CA SER A 4 -15.19 -4.30 22.18
C SER A 4 -14.59 -5.65 22.60
N GLY A 5 -15.20 -6.77 22.19
CA GLY A 5 -14.72 -8.13 22.49
C GLY A 5 -14.39 -8.95 21.24
N THR A 6 -13.75 -10.11 21.44
CA THR A 6 -13.37 -11.06 20.37
C THR A 6 -14.52 -12.00 19.94
N GLY A 7 -15.70 -11.86 20.53
CA GLY A 7 -16.87 -12.71 20.26
C GLY A 7 -17.72 -12.22 19.07
N SER A 8 -18.62 -13.07 18.60
CA SER A 8 -19.60 -12.71 17.57
C SER A 8 -20.67 -11.74 18.09
N MET A 9 -21.10 -10.77 17.29
CA MET A 9 -22.11 -9.77 17.65
C MET A 9 -23.42 -10.01 16.90
N SER A 10 -24.45 -10.48 17.59
CA SER A 10 -25.79 -10.58 17.01
C SER A 10 -26.51 -9.23 17.04
N TRP A 11 -27.20 -8.90 15.96
CA TRP A 11 -27.99 -7.69 15.80
C TRP A 11 -29.37 -7.99 15.22
N SER A 12 -30.31 -7.08 15.43
CA SER A 12 -31.68 -7.12 14.91
C SER A 12 -32.07 -5.77 14.32
N ALA A 13 -32.90 -5.78 13.28
CA ALA A 13 -33.38 -4.59 12.59
C ALA A 13 -34.92 -4.55 12.60
N GLN A 14 -35.46 -3.37 12.85
CA GLN A 14 -36.89 -3.12 12.90
C GLN A 14 -37.22 -1.83 12.14
N SER A 15 -38.22 -1.87 11.27
CA SER A 15 -38.78 -0.65 10.69
C SER A 15 -39.72 0.03 11.69
N ASN A 16 -39.61 1.35 11.80
CA ASN A 16 -40.45 2.19 12.66
C ASN A 16 -41.62 2.82 11.90
N ASP A 17 -41.67 2.68 10.57
CA ASP A 17 -42.63 3.35 9.71
C ASP A 17 -43.31 2.38 8.75
N SER A 18 -44.64 2.42 8.70
CA SER A 18 -45.46 1.46 7.94
C SER A 18 -45.22 1.43 6.42
N TRP A 19 -44.59 2.48 5.86
CA TRP A 19 -44.25 2.56 4.45
C TRP A 19 -42.88 1.96 4.11
N ILE A 20 -42.10 1.52 5.11
CA ILE A 20 -40.83 0.81 4.97
C ILE A 20 -41.03 -0.63 5.47
N GLN A 21 -40.62 -1.62 4.68
CA GLN A 21 -40.70 -3.05 4.99
C GLN A 21 -39.32 -3.68 4.87
N ILE A 22 -38.90 -4.44 5.88
CA ILE A 22 -37.69 -5.27 5.80
C ILE A 22 -38.04 -6.53 5.02
N GLN A 23 -37.47 -6.71 3.82
CA GLN A 23 -37.66 -7.91 3.00
C GLN A 23 -36.75 -9.06 3.44
N SER A 24 -35.52 -8.74 3.84
CA SER A 24 -34.55 -9.69 4.36
C SER A 24 -33.55 -9.01 5.29
N GLY A 25 -32.89 -9.78 6.16
CA GLY A 25 -31.90 -9.24 7.10
C GLY A 25 -32.52 -8.56 8.33
N SER A 26 -33.66 -9.04 8.84
CA SER A 26 -34.24 -8.55 10.11
C SER A 26 -33.38 -8.88 11.35
N SER A 27 -32.39 -9.75 11.19
CA SER A 27 -31.35 -10.05 12.16
C SER A 27 -30.11 -10.61 11.45
N GLY A 28 -28.96 -10.52 12.11
CA GLY A 28 -27.71 -11.09 11.62
C GLY A 28 -26.67 -11.21 12.72
N THR A 29 -25.50 -11.73 12.36
CA THR A 29 -24.34 -11.83 13.24
C THR A 29 -23.15 -11.23 12.51
N ASN A 30 -22.39 -10.34 13.18
CA ASN A 30 -21.32 -9.53 12.59
C ASN A 30 -21.84 -8.71 11.40
N SER A 31 -21.37 -8.96 10.17
CA SER A 31 -21.82 -8.25 8.97
C SER A 31 -23.11 -8.85 8.39
N GLY A 32 -23.95 -8.00 7.80
CA GLY A 32 -25.05 -8.48 6.96
C GLY A 32 -25.84 -7.34 6.33
N THR A 33 -26.60 -7.68 5.29
CA THR A 33 -27.34 -6.71 4.47
C THR A 33 -28.81 -6.72 4.84
N ILE A 34 -29.36 -5.54 5.14
CA ILE A 34 -30.80 -5.35 5.35
C ILE A 34 -31.40 -4.88 4.03
N ARG A 35 -32.24 -5.70 3.39
CA ARG A 35 -32.96 -5.28 2.18
C ARG A 35 -34.30 -4.69 2.55
N LEU A 36 -34.52 -3.46 2.13
CA LEU A 36 -35.75 -2.72 2.40
C LEU A 36 -36.58 -2.61 1.13
N LYS A 37 -37.90 -2.73 1.29
CA LYS A 37 -38.91 -2.31 0.30
C LYS A 37 -39.68 -1.14 0.88
N TYR A 38 -39.97 -0.16 0.05
CA TYR A 38 -40.74 1.01 0.44
C TYR A 38 -41.99 1.15 -0.43
N ALA A 39 -43.05 1.72 0.13
CA ALA A 39 -44.22 2.12 -0.66
C ALA A 39 -43.88 3.33 -1.53
N GLU A 40 -44.56 3.50 -2.66
CA GLU A 40 -44.45 4.72 -3.47
C GLU A 40 -44.90 5.96 -2.65
N ASN A 41 -44.28 7.12 -2.91
CA ASN A 41 -44.68 8.39 -2.32
C ASN A 41 -45.24 9.34 -3.38
N THR A 42 -46.56 9.38 -3.49
CA THR A 42 -47.29 10.28 -4.41
C THR A 42 -47.65 11.63 -3.77
N GLY A 43 -47.19 11.87 -2.53
CA GLY A 43 -47.49 13.06 -1.72
C GLY A 43 -46.28 13.99 -1.57
N THR A 44 -46.20 14.71 -0.45
CA THR A 44 -44.99 15.48 -0.08
C THR A 44 -43.87 14.55 0.37
N SER A 45 -42.61 15.00 0.30
CA SER A 45 -41.46 14.25 0.82
C SER A 45 -41.72 13.77 2.26
N ARG A 46 -41.32 12.54 2.55
CA ARG A 46 -41.51 11.90 3.84
C ARG A 46 -40.22 11.30 4.36
N THR A 47 -40.12 11.24 5.68
CA THR A 47 -39.00 10.66 6.41
C THR A 47 -39.49 9.48 7.23
N GLY A 48 -38.69 8.43 7.30
CA GLY A 48 -38.97 7.25 8.10
C GLY A 48 -37.67 6.66 8.63
N THR A 49 -37.76 5.73 9.57
CA THR A 49 -36.60 5.17 10.25
C THR A 49 -36.61 3.65 10.32
N VAL A 50 -35.41 3.08 10.28
CA VAL A 50 -35.15 1.69 10.63
C VAL A 50 -34.18 1.69 11.81
N THR A 51 -34.61 1.10 12.92
CA THR A 51 -33.80 0.97 14.13
C THR A 51 -33.05 -0.36 14.09
N ILE A 52 -31.75 -0.32 14.31
CA ILE A 52 -30.89 -1.50 14.39
C ILE A 52 -30.32 -1.60 15.81
N SER A 53 -30.54 -2.74 16.46
CA SER A 53 -30.19 -2.99 17.85
C SER A 53 -29.25 -4.17 17.98
N ALA A 54 -28.14 -3.96 18.68
CA ALA A 54 -27.22 -5.00 19.15
C ALA A 54 -27.00 -4.82 20.66
N SER A 55 -27.44 -5.77 21.49
CA SER A 55 -27.48 -5.60 22.95
C SER A 55 -26.10 -5.54 23.61
N THR A 56 -25.05 -5.99 22.91
CA THR A 56 -23.66 -6.03 23.39
C THR A 56 -22.79 -4.91 22.79
N ALA A 57 -23.35 -4.02 21.96
CA ALA A 57 -22.59 -2.98 21.29
C ALA A 57 -22.66 -1.63 22.01
N ASN A 58 -21.55 -0.88 21.98
CA ASN A 58 -21.59 0.55 22.28
C ASN A 58 -22.30 1.30 21.13
N ASN A 59 -23.03 2.39 21.47
CA ASN A 59 -23.86 3.18 20.56
C ASN A 59 -24.98 2.37 19.87
N SER A 60 -25.68 1.54 20.65
CA SER A 60 -26.87 0.79 20.25
C SER A 60 -28.08 1.25 21.09
N PRO A 61 -29.26 1.46 20.48
CA PRO A 61 -29.58 1.25 19.06
C PRO A 61 -29.12 2.39 18.14
N VAL A 62 -28.96 2.10 16.84
CA VAL A 62 -28.72 3.09 15.78
C VAL A 62 -29.96 3.24 14.92
N ALA A 63 -30.34 4.48 14.62
CA ALA A 63 -31.42 4.78 13.68
C ALA A 63 -30.86 5.12 12.30
N VAL A 64 -31.30 4.40 11.28
CA VAL A 64 -31.08 4.75 9.87
C VAL A 64 -32.27 5.57 9.40
N ARG A 65 -32.01 6.81 9.01
CA ARG A 65 -33.01 7.73 8.46
C ARG A 65 -33.14 7.50 6.97
N ILE A 66 -34.37 7.35 6.50
CA ILE A 66 -34.71 7.18 5.09
C ILE A 66 -35.60 8.35 4.70
N GLU A 67 -35.14 9.10 3.70
CA GLU A 67 -35.89 10.19 3.10
C GLU A 67 -36.35 9.78 1.71
N GLN A 68 -37.65 9.88 1.47
CA GLN A 68 -38.27 9.59 0.19
C GLN A 68 -38.93 10.85 -0.35
N THR A 69 -38.47 11.34 -1.50
CA THR A 69 -39.07 12.52 -2.16
C THR A 69 -40.50 12.24 -2.64
N GLY A 70 -41.26 13.30 -2.87
CA GLY A 70 -42.62 13.23 -3.43
C GLY A 70 -42.67 13.55 -4.93
N ASN A 71 -43.49 12.80 -5.69
CA ASN A 71 -43.84 12.96 -7.11
C ASN A 71 -42.74 12.86 -8.20
N GLN A 72 -43.07 12.08 -9.24
CA GLN A 72 -42.49 11.87 -10.59
C GLN A 72 -40.98 11.53 -10.74
N GLN A 73 -40.14 11.67 -9.72
CA GLN A 73 -38.84 10.99 -9.65
C GLN A 73 -38.54 10.61 -8.18
N PRO A 74 -38.76 9.34 -7.78
CA PRO A 74 -38.47 8.91 -6.41
C PRO A 74 -36.94 8.86 -6.22
N MET A 75 -36.39 9.87 -5.55
CA MET A 75 -35.04 9.81 -5.00
C MET A 75 -35.15 9.32 -3.56
N ILE A 76 -34.30 8.35 -3.23
CA ILE A 76 -34.12 7.87 -1.86
C ILE A 76 -32.76 8.32 -1.38
N ARG A 77 -32.75 8.97 -0.21
CA ARG A 77 -31.53 9.22 0.55
C ARG A 77 -31.60 8.42 1.84
N ILE A 78 -30.52 7.72 2.15
CA ILE A 78 -30.36 6.95 3.38
C ILE A 78 -29.23 7.63 4.15
N GLN A 79 -29.46 7.92 5.43
CA GLN A 79 -28.43 8.49 6.29
C GLN A 79 -28.41 7.78 7.65
N PRO A 80 -27.28 7.19 8.04
CA PRO A 80 -26.08 6.95 7.20
C PRO A 80 -26.38 5.94 6.08
N THR A 81 -25.77 6.11 4.90
CA THR A 81 -25.91 5.18 3.74
C THR A 81 -25.43 3.78 4.09
N THR A 82 -24.48 3.68 5.02
CA THR A 82 -23.93 2.43 5.52
C THR A 82 -23.83 2.47 7.05
N VAL A 83 -24.41 1.48 7.74
CA VAL A 83 -24.15 1.24 9.17
C VAL A 83 -23.15 0.11 9.28
N GLN A 84 -21.88 0.45 9.52
CA GLN A 84 -20.83 -0.54 9.71
C GLN A 84 -20.87 -1.13 11.14
N PHE A 85 -20.60 -2.43 11.19
CA PHE A 85 -20.30 -3.19 12.40
C PHE A 85 -18.87 -3.68 12.25
N SER A 86 -17.89 -3.00 12.85
CA SER A 86 -16.51 -3.49 12.79
C SER A 86 -16.34 -4.62 13.79
N GLN A 87 -15.92 -5.80 13.31
CA GLN A 87 -14.90 -6.54 14.05
C GLN A 87 -13.61 -5.79 13.79
N ASN A 88 -12.91 -5.37 14.86
CA ASN A 88 -11.56 -4.89 14.69
C ASN A 88 -10.73 -6.07 14.19
N ARG A 89 -10.44 -6.12 12.88
CA ARG A 89 -9.26 -6.80 12.39
C ARG A 89 -8.08 -6.11 13.09
N PRO A 90 -7.04 -6.82 13.56
CA PRO A 90 -5.84 -6.19 14.13
C PRO A 90 -5.20 -5.16 13.19
N SER A 91 -5.51 -5.20 11.88
CA SER A 91 -5.08 -4.22 10.87
C SER A 91 -6.07 -3.07 10.61
N ASP A 92 -7.34 -3.18 11.02
CA ASP A 92 -8.38 -2.16 10.82
C ASP A 92 -8.64 -1.32 12.08
N THR A 93 -7.90 -1.58 13.16
CA THR A 93 -7.62 -0.53 14.13
C THR A 93 -6.94 0.60 13.37
N GLN A 94 -7.71 1.65 13.10
CA GLN A 94 -7.20 2.98 12.80
C GLN A 94 -5.90 3.16 13.58
N MET A 95 -4.81 3.49 12.88
CA MET A 95 -3.60 3.99 13.52
C MET A 95 -4.06 4.94 14.63
N GLN A 96 -3.90 4.57 15.90
CA GLN A 96 -4.48 5.36 16.99
C GLN A 96 -3.76 6.69 17.21
N ASN A 97 -2.83 7.04 16.31
CA ASN A 97 -2.45 8.38 15.93
C ASN A 97 -1.63 8.29 14.63
N PRO A 98 -2.19 8.48 13.43
CA PRO A 98 -1.34 8.93 12.32
C PRO A 98 -0.69 10.26 12.76
N ALA A 99 0.51 10.55 12.26
CA ALA A 99 1.13 11.86 12.47
C ALA A 99 0.10 12.96 12.15
N PRO A 100 0.00 14.02 12.98
CA PRO A 100 -1.02 15.04 12.80
C PRO A 100 -0.90 15.65 11.40
N ILE A 101 -1.98 15.63 10.64
CA ILE A 101 -2.04 16.27 9.32
C ILE A 101 -1.96 17.79 9.54
N PRO A 102 -1.02 18.50 8.88
CA PRO A 102 -0.88 19.94 9.04
C PRO A 102 -2.13 20.72 8.62
N GLY A 103 -2.36 21.87 9.28
CA GLY A 103 -3.43 22.79 8.92
C GLY A 103 -4.68 22.68 9.78
N THR A 104 -5.74 23.35 9.33
CA THR A 104 -7.05 23.40 10.01
C THR A 104 -8.04 22.49 9.32
N TRP A 105 -8.70 21.62 10.08
CA TRP A 105 -9.78 20.79 9.58
C TRP A 105 -10.93 21.64 9.04
N THR A 106 -11.39 21.31 7.84
CA THR A 106 -12.54 21.92 7.17
C THR A 106 -13.50 20.80 6.79
N SER A 107 -14.65 20.72 7.46
CA SER A 107 -15.69 19.73 7.13
C SER A 107 -16.46 20.12 5.87
N PHE A 108 -16.81 19.13 5.06
CA PHE A 108 -17.71 19.29 3.92
C PHE A 108 -19.19 19.06 4.32
N GLU A 109 -19.43 18.56 5.53
CA GLU A 109 -20.77 18.35 6.06
C GLU A 109 -21.27 19.57 6.82
N SER A 110 -22.56 19.88 6.65
CA SER A 110 -23.17 21.11 7.18
C SER A 110 -23.30 21.19 8.72
N ASN A 111 -22.95 20.16 9.51
CA ASN A 111 -23.27 20.12 10.95
C ASN A 111 -22.33 19.28 11.86
N THR A 112 -21.07 19.03 11.49
CA THR A 112 -20.13 18.29 12.36
C THR A 112 -18.75 18.94 12.45
N ASP A 113 -18.46 19.60 13.58
CA ASP A 113 -17.11 20.07 13.96
C ASP A 113 -16.24 18.96 14.57
N SER A 114 -16.80 17.79 14.84
CA SER A 114 -16.05 16.64 15.35
C SER A 114 -15.30 15.97 14.20
N MET A 115 -13.96 15.92 14.21
CA MET A 115 -13.13 15.23 13.20
C MET A 115 -13.61 13.78 12.98
N PRO A 116 -14.28 13.44 11.86
CA PRO A 116 -14.57 12.05 11.54
C PRO A 116 -13.73 11.64 10.31
N GLN A 117 -13.08 10.48 10.38
CA GLN A 117 -12.20 9.89 9.35
C GLN A 117 -11.29 10.87 8.57
N THR A 118 -10.01 10.93 8.95
CA THR A 118 -8.98 11.70 8.23
C THR A 118 -8.71 11.19 6.81
N GLU A 119 -9.08 9.95 6.52
CA GLU A 119 -8.91 9.28 5.23
C GLU A 119 -10.25 9.18 4.50
N PRO A 120 -10.32 9.52 3.19
CA PRO A 120 -11.46 9.26 2.34
C PRO A 120 -11.87 7.78 2.32
N LEU A 121 -13.18 7.55 2.29
CA LEU A 121 -13.76 6.22 2.20
C LEU A 121 -14.01 5.87 0.73
N VAL A 122 -13.39 4.79 0.25
CA VAL A 122 -13.68 4.19 -1.05
C VAL A 122 -14.38 2.85 -0.82
N THR A 123 -15.56 2.66 -1.41
CA THR A 123 -16.32 1.42 -1.31
C THR A 123 -16.61 0.85 -2.69
N VAL A 124 -16.63 -0.49 -2.78
CA VAL A 124 -17.10 -1.21 -3.96
C VAL A 124 -18.59 -1.48 -3.77
N GLU A 125 -19.42 -0.93 -4.66
CA GLU A 125 -20.88 -1.11 -4.63
C GLU A 125 -21.32 -2.34 -5.42
N ASN A 126 -20.68 -2.56 -6.57
CA ASN A 126 -20.87 -3.73 -7.42
C ASN A 126 -19.55 -4.08 -8.11
N SER A 127 -19.29 -5.36 -8.31
CA SER A 127 -18.15 -5.80 -9.11
C SER A 127 -18.42 -7.17 -9.71
N ASP A 128 -18.23 -7.27 -11.02
CA ASP A 128 -18.36 -8.50 -11.80
C ASP A 128 -17.37 -8.48 -12.98
N GLU A 129 -17.43 -9.48 -13.87
CA GLU A 129 -16.55 -9.60 -15.02
C GLU A 129 -16.75 -8.51 -16.08
N ASN A 130 -17.82 -7.71 -16.00
CA ASN A 130 -18.18 -6.68 -16.97
C ASN A 130 -18.09 -5.26 -16.40
N ALA A 131 -18.16 -5.08 -15.08
CA ALA A 131 -18.05 -3.76 -14.47
C ALA A 131 -17.55 -3.77 -13.03
N LEU A 132 -17.00 -2.63 -12.62
CA LEU A 132 -16.70 -2.28 -11.24
C LEU A 132 -17.33 -0.91 -10.94
N ASP A 133 -18.29 -0.88 -10.03
CA ASP A 133 -18.92 0.33 -9.51
C ASP A 133 -18.35 0.65 -8.13
N MET A 134 -17.77 1.84 -7.98
CA MET A 134 -17.19 2.35 -6.75
C MET A 134 -17.84 3.66 -6.32
N HIS A 135 -17.92 3.85 -5.02
CA HIS A 135 -18.33 5.09 -4.39
C HIS A 135 -17.19 5.65 -3.55
N LEU A 136 -16.84 6.91 -3.81
CA LEU A 136 -15.89 7.69 -3.03
C LEU A 136 -16.65 8.71 -2.18
N PHE A 137 -16.36 8.72 -0.88
CA PHE A 137 -16.86 9.70 0.06
C PHE A 137 -15.72 10.33 0.88
N THR A 138 -15.68 11.66 0.94
CA THR A 138 -14.76 12.41 1.80
C THR A 138 -15.51 13.38 2.71
N GLN A 139 -15.15 13.40 4.00
CA GLN A 139 -15.85 14.18 5.03
C GLN A 139 -15.29 15.59 5.22
N GLY A 140 -14.07 15.84 4.73
CA GLY A 140 -13.39 17.11 4.88
C GLY A 140 -11.95 17.04 4.38
N MET A 141 -11.24 18.14 4.60
CA MET A 141 -9.82 18.28 4.30
C MET A 141 -9.14 19.09 5.40
N PHE A 142 -7.83 18.96 5.54
CA PHE A 142 -7.04 19.93 6.27
C PHE A 142 -6.50 20.98 5.31
N VAL A 143 -6.57 22.23 5.72
CA VAL A 143 -6.02 23.35 4.94
C VAL A 143 -4.94 24.02 5.75
N GLU A 144 -3.72 23.97 5.24
CA GLU A 144 -2.58 24.67 5.78
C GLU A 144 -2.33 25.95 4.98
N THR A 145 -1.90 27.01 5.66
CA THR A 145 -1.50 28.25 5.00
C THR A 145 0.00 28.40 5.06
N LEU A 146 0.66 28.32 3.90
CA LEU A 146 2.10 28.54 3.75
C LEU A 146 2.37 29.91 3.14
N SER A 147 3.47 30.54 3.54
CA SER A 147 3.96 31.78 2.92
C SER A 147 5.24 31.49 2.16
N GLU A 148 5.22 31.71 0.86
CA GLU A 148 6.34 31.42 -0.05
C GLU A 148 6.46 32.54 -1.08
N ASN A 149 7.68 33.05 -1.33
CA ASN A 149 7.92 34.17 -2.25
C ASN A 149 6.98 35.39 -2.08
N ASN A 150 6.68 35.77 -0.83
CA ASN A 150 5.73 36.85 -0.46
C ASN A 150 4.26 36.62 -0.88
N ALA A 151 3.90 35.40 -1.28
CA ALA A 151 2.52 34.98 -1.49
C ALA A 151 2.07 34.02 -0.40
N SER A 152 0.78 34.05 -0.06
CA SER A 152 0.16 33.11 0.86
C SER A 152 -0.61 32.07 0.06
N PHE A 153 -0.28 30.81 0.28
CA PHE A 153 -0.85 29.65 -0.41
C PHE A 153 -1.65 28.78 0.53
N GLN A 154 -2.65 28.09 -0.02
CA GLN A 154 -3.39 27.02 0.65
C GLN A 154 -2.82 25.67 0.21
N VAL A 155 -2.28 24.90 1.15
CA VAL A 155 -1.96 23.49 0.95
C VAL A 155 -3.17 22.68 1.36
N ILE A 156 -3.67 21.85 0.44
CA ILE A 156 -4.80 20.97 0.69
C ILE A 156 -4.25 19.62 1.07
N HIS A 157 -4.64 19.15 2.25
CA HIS A 157 -4.30 17.82 2.74
C HIS A 157 -5.59 16.99 2.85
N MET A 158 -5.59 15.81 2.25
CA MET A 158 -6.67 14.83 2.34
C MET A 158 -6.01 13.49 2.63
N GLY A 159 -6.11 13.00 3.87
CA GLY A 159 -5.31 11.88 4.33
C GLY A 159 -3.81 12.10 4.07
N HIS A 160 -3.12 11.03 3.69
CA HIS A 160 -1.71 11.06 3.25
C HIS A 160 -1.55 11.04 1.71
N TYR A 161 -2.55 11.48 0.96
CA TYR A 161 -2.50 11.48 -0.51
C TYR A 161 -1.78 12.72 -1.06
N ASN A 162 -1.12 12.53 -2.21
CA ASN A 162 -0.44 13.59 -2.97
C ASN A 162 -1.11 13.81 -4.33
N SER A 163 -0.73 14.89 -5.02
CA SER A 163 -1.20 15.19 -6.37
C SER A 163 -0.50 14.33 -7.43
N ASP A 164 -1.24 14.02 -8.50
CA ASP A 164 -0.70 13.44 -9.73
C ASP A 164 -0.33 14.49 -10.78
N LEU A 165 -0.63 15.76 -10.51
CA LEU A 165 -0.32 16.84 -11.43
C LEU A 165 1.19 17.08 -11.50
N PRO A 166 1.72 17.54 -12.64
CA PRO A 166 3.14 17.82 -12.80
C PRO A 166 3.68 18.83 -11.80
N THR A 167 5.00 18.82 -11.59
CA THR A 167 5.70 19.88 -10.84
C THR A 167 5.28 21.27 -11.32
N GLY A 168 5.06 22.19 -10.37
CA GLY A 168 4.62 23.55 -10.62
C GLY A 168 3.11 23.72 -10.83
N TYR A 169 2.33 22.64 -11.02
CA TYR A 169 0.86 22.69 -11.11
C TYR A 169 0.23 22.70 -9.71
N PRO A 170 -1.04 23.10 -9.54
CA PRO A 170 -1.72 23.06 -8.25
C PRO A 170 -1.65 21.66 -7.58
N ASN A 171 -1.27 21.61 -6.31
CA ASN A 171 -1.23 20.37 -5.53
C ASN A 171 -2.65 19.97 -5.10
N LEU A 172 -3.24 19.03 -5.83
CA LEU A 172 -4.59 18.50 -5.63
C LEU A 172 -4.52 17.01 -5.27
N PRO A 173 -4.65 16.64 -3.99
CA PRO A 173 -4.52 15.25 -3.55
C PRO A 173 -5.45 14.28 -4.28
N SER A 174 -4.90 13.15 -4.72
CA SER A 174 -5.64 12.13 -5.49
C SER A 174 -5.52 10.75 -4.86
N ILE A 175 -6.63 10.01 -4.84
CA ILE A 175 -6.73 8.70 -4.22
C ILE A 175 -6.43 7.64 -5.27
N ARG A 176 -5.36 6.87 -5.03
CA ARG A 176 -4.92 5.81 -5.95
C ARG A 176 -5.40 4.44 -5.48
N ARG A 177 -5.93 3.63 -6.39
CA ARG A 177 -6.34 2.23 -6.14
C ARG A 177 -5.93 1.35 -7.30
N TYR A 178 -5.41 0.16 -7.01
CA TYR A 178 -5.31 -0.88 -8.02
C TYR A 178 -6.66 -1.58 -8.15
N VAL A 179 -7.08 -1.80 -9.38
CA VAL A 179 -8.26 -2.59 -9.75
C VAL A 179 -7.79 -3.78 -10.57
N TYR A 180 -8.45 -4.91 -10.36
CA TYR A 180 -8.35 -6.07 -11.24
C TYR A 180 -9.16 -5.81 -12.50
N VAL A 181 -8.53 -6.06 -13.65
CA VAL A 181 -9.15 -6.04 -14.97
C VAL A 181 -9.18 -7.48 -15.49
N PRO A 182 -10.35 -8.01 -15.85
CA PRO A 182 -10.47 -9.34 -16.45
C PRO A 182 -9.48 -9.59 -17.58
N VAL A 183 -8.99 -10.83 -17.66
CA VAL A 183 -7.99 -11.28 -18.64
C VAL A 183 -8.40 -10.87 -20.06
N ASN A 184 -7.47 -10.26 -20.80
CA ASN A 184 -7.67 -9.77 -22.16
C ASN A 184 -8.84 -8.77 -22.34
N LYS A 185 -9.29 -8.11 -21.27
CA LYS A 185 -10.21 -6.97 -21.35
C LYS A 185 -9.48 -5.64 -21.17
N THR A 186 -10.08 -4.60 -21.72
CA THR A 186 -9.75 -3.21 -21.43
C THR A 186 -10.82 -2.62 -20.53
N SER A 187 -10.51 -1.48 -19.91
CA SER A 187 -11.46 -0.73 -19.09
C SER A 187 -11.79 0.62 -19.72
N ALA A 188 -13.01 1.10 -19.47
CA ALA A 188 -13.43 2.46 -19.74
C ALA A 188 -14.06 3.06 -18.47
N VAL A 189 -13.72 4.31 -18.15
CA VAL A 189 -14.18 4.98 -16.93
C VAL A 189 -15.33 5.94 -17.20
N GLU A 190 -16.35 5.89 -16.36
CA GLU A 190 -17.43 6.87 -16.28
C GLU A 190 -17.49 7.42 -14.86
N VAL A 191 -17.62 8.74 -14.73
CA VAL A 191 -17.63 9.43 -13.44
C VAL A 191 -18.90 10.25 -13.31
N THR A 192 -19.59 10.09 -12.20
CA THR A 192 -20.71 10.96 -11.80
C THR A 192 -20.25 11.81 -10.62
N LEU A 193 -20.17 13.11 -10.83
CA LEU A 193 -19.85 14.10 -9.81
C LEU A 193 -21.15 14.66 -9.24
N ASN A 194 -21.33 14.56 -7.92
CA ASN A 194 -22.44 15.24 -7.24
C ASN A 194 -22.13 16.74 -7.06
N GLU A 195 -23.07 17.50 -6.48
CA GLU A 195 -22.90 18.94 -6.26
C GLU A 195 -21.62 19.26 -5.46
N PRO A 196 -20.75 20.16 -5.95
CA PRO A 196 -19.50 20.47 -5.26
C PRO A 196 -19.71 21.44 -4.09
N VAL A 197 -18.82 21.33 -3.11
CA VAL A 197 -18.55 22.41 -2.15
C VAL A 197 -17.58 23.39 -2.79
N ILE A 198 -17.90 24.68 -2.75
CA ILE A 198 -17.13 25.72 -3.45
C ILE A 198 -16.40 26.60 -2.44
N TYR A 199 -15.09 26.74 -2.64
CA TYR A 199 -14.24 27.67 -1.91
C TYR A 199 -13.67 28.72 -2.87
N THR A 200 -13.75 29.99 -2.48
CA THR A 200 -13.24 31.12 -3.25
C THR A 200 -12.02 31.74 -2.57
N ASN A 201 -11.18 32.43 -3.34
CA ASN A 201 -9.94 33.05 -2.90
C ASN A 201 -8.88 32.05 -2.42
N TYR A 202 -8.92 30.82 -2.95
CA TYR A 202 -7.86 29.84 -2.72
C TYR A 202 -6.73 30.08 -3.71
N TYR A 203 -5.52 30.21 -3.21
CA TYR A 203 -4.29 30.20 -4.00
C TYR A 203 -3.55 28.91 -3.70
N VAL A 204 -3.93 27.83 -4.39
CA VAL A 204 -3.46 26.47 -4.08
C VAL A 204 -1.95 26.37 -4.27
N TYR A 205 -1.25 25.76 -3.31
CA TYR A 205 0.19 25.55 -3.36
C TYR A 205 0.59 24.62 -4.51
N PRO A 206 1.66 24.89 -5.26
CA PRO A 206 2.06 24.05 -6.38
C PRO A 206 2.78 22.77 -5.93
N VAL A 207 2.66 21.70 -6.72
CA VAL A 207 3.45 20.47 -6.59
C VAL A 207 4.93 20.82 -6.71
N GLN A 208 5.73 20.42 -5.73
CA GLN A 208 7.18 20.67 -5.71
C GLN A 208 7.95 19.46 -6.22
N PRO A 209 9.12 19.65 -6.84
CA PRO A 209 9.94 18.54 -7.30
C PRO A 209 10.42 17.68 -6.12
N PRO A 210 10.58 16.36 -6.33
CA PRO A 210 11.18 15.49 -5.33
C PRO A 210 12.62 15.95 -5.05
N GLN A 211 12.98 15.97 -3.78
CA GLN A 211 14.28 16.47 -3.35
C GLN A 211 15.36 15.41 -3.52
N PRO A 212 16.59 15.78 -3.90
CA PRO A 212 17.69 14.85 -3.98
C PRO A 212 18.04 14.31 -2.59
N ASP A 213 18.03 12.99 -2.45
CA ASP A 213 18.51 12.30 -1.26
C ASP A 213 20.02 12.06 -1.35
N THR A 214 20.80 13.14 -1.39
CA THR A 214 22.27 13.14 -1.45
C THR A 214 22.85 14.08 -0.40
N ILE A 215 23.91 13.66 0.31
CA ILE A 215 24.56 14.46 1.35
C ILE A 215 25.14 15.73 0.72
N GLY A 216 24.78 16.88 1.30
CA GLY A 216 25.28 18.18 0.86
C GLY A 216 24.57 18.75 -0.37
N SER A 217 23.54 18.08 -0.90
CA SER A 217 22.69 18.67 -1.93
C SER A 217 21.83 19.79 -1.33
N GLU A 218 21.81 20.93 -2.02
CA GLU A 218 20.89 22.03 -1.73
C GLU A 218 19.45 21.61 -2.06
N ASN A 219 18.49 22.15 -1.31
CA ASN A 219 17.08 21.96 -1.62
C ASN A 219 16.79 22.60 -2.99
N LEU A 220 16.00 21.91 -3.81
CA LEU A 220 15.53 22.47 -5.07
C LEU A 220 14.70 23.73 -4.80
N PRO A 221 14.81 24.76 -5.68
CA PRO A 221 14.07 25.99 -5.51
C PRO A 221 12.55 25.73 -5.59
N PHE A 222 11.77 26.64 -5.01
CA PHE A 222 10.33 26.64 -5.17
C PHE A 222 9.94 26.77 -6.65
N GLU A 223 9.08 25.87 -7.13
CA GLU A 223 8.59 25.87 -8.50
C GLU A 223 7.07 26.15 -8.56
N ILE A 224 6.70 27.05 -9.48
CA ILE A 224 5.31 27.37 -9.81
C ILE A 224 5.23 27.59 -11.32
N GLU A 225 4.28 26.92 -11.97
CA GLU A 225 4.07 27.08 -13.41
C GLU A 225 3.22 28.33 -13.67
N SER A 226 3.87 29.45 -13.96
CA SER A 226 3.21 30.76 -14.05
C SER A 226 2.13 30.81 -15.13
N ASP A 227 2.33 30.11 -16.25
CA ASP A 227 1.36 30.13 -17.35
C ASP A 227 0.09 29.37 -16.95
N ILE A 228 0.22 28.27 -16.21
CA ILE A 228 -0.90 27.54 -15.64
C ILE A 228 -1.62 28.39 -14.60
N TYR A 229 -0.89 29.03 -13.69
CA TYR A 229 -1.51 29.85 -12.65
C TYR A 229 -2.19 31.12 -13.18
N ALA A 230 -1.85 31.55 -14.40
CA ALA A 230 -2.51 32.65 -15.10
C ALA A 230 -3.69 32.21 -15.99
N SER A 231 -3.92 30.91 -16.15
CA SER A 231 -4.90 30.36 -17.09
C SER A 231 -6.29 30.14 -16.48
N ASP A 232 -7.34 30.48 -17.25
CA ASP A 232 -8.75 30.26 -16.87
C ASP A 232 -9.21 28.85 -17.31
N ILE A 233 -8.60 27.84 -16.68
CA ILE A 233 -8.87 26.42 -16.92
C ILE A 233 -9.22 25.72 -15.60
N TRP A 234 -9.95 24.61 -15.67
CA TRP A 234 -10.19 23.74 -14.52
C TRP A 234 -9.20 22.57 -14.53
N LEU A 235 -8.55 22.34 -13.39
CA LEU A 235 -7.57 21.27 -13.19
C LEU A 235 -7.95 20.36 -12.01
N PRO A 236 -7.70 19.04 -12.10
CA PRO A 236 -7.47 18.31 -13.35
C PRO A 236 -8.69 18.41 -14.28
N GLN A 237 -8.48 18.21 -15.59
CA GLN A 237 -9.58 18.20 -16.56
C GLN A 237 -10.51 17.01 -16.29
N ASP A 238 -9.92 15.85 -16.03
CA ASP A 238 -10.62 14.63 -15.65
C ASP A 238 -10.45 14.37 -14.15
N ALA A 239 -11.57 14.09 -13.47
CA ALA A 239 -11.56 13.76 -12.04
C ALA A 239 -11.04 12.35 -11.76
N VAL A 240 -11.00 11.48 -12.78
CA VAL A 240 -10.42 10.14 -12.69
C VAL A 240 -9.48 9.92 -13.85
N ILE A 241 -8.25 9.49 -13.55
CA ILE A 241 -7.23 9.12 -14.52
C ILE A 241 -6.95 7.63 -14.35
N THR A 242 -6.89 6.90 -15.46
CA THR A 242 -6.55 5.47 -15.47
C THR A 242 -5.17 5.28 -16.11
N GLY A 243 -4.30 4.50 -15.47
CA GLY A 243 -3.06 4.01 -16.07
C GLY A 243 -3.31 2.96 -17.15
N PRO A 244 -2.25 2.43 -17.80
CA PRO A 244 -2.36 1.26 -18.64
C PRO A 244 -2.83 0.04 -17.83
N VAL A 245 -3.39 -0.96 -18.52
CA VAL A 245 -3.61 -2.28 -17.93
C VAL A 245 -2.27 -3.03 -18.00
N GLU A 246 -1.69 -3.30 -16.85
CA GLU A 246 -0.45 -4.05 -16.64
C GLU A 246 -0.77 -5.53 -16.42
N CYS A 247 0.21 -6.42 -16.61
CA CYS A 247 0.07 -7.85 -16.47
C CYS A 247 0.72 -8.36 -15.18
N ILE A 248 0.10 -9.35 -14.54
CA ILE A 248 0.73 -10.20 -13.53
C ILE A 248 0.30 -11.63 -13.81
N ARG A 249 1.18 -12.46 -14.36
CA ARG A 249 0.86 -13.88 -14.59
C ARG A 249 -0.43 -14.13 -15.37
N GLY A 250 -0.63 -13.39 -16.46
CA GLY A 250 -1.83 -13.39 -17.29
C GLY A 250 -3.02 -12.62 -16.70
N HIS A 251 -2.92 -12.11 -15.46
CA HIS A 251 -3.94 -11.28 -14.84
C HIS A 251 -3.77 -9.80 -15.19
N GLY A 252 -4.86 -9.13 -15.56
CA GLY A 252 -4.84 -7.68 -15.76
C GLY A 252 -4.98 -6.92 -14.44
N ILE A 253 -4.11 -5.95 -14.21
CA ILE A 253 -4.24 -4.98 -13.13
C ILE A 253 -4.13 -3.56 -13.68
N GLN A 254 -4.79 -2.60 -13.04
CA GLN A 254 -4.75 -1.22 -13.48
C GLN A 254 -4.76 -0.27 -12.29
N LEU A 255 -3.86 0.70 -12.30
CA LEU A 255 -3.90 1.81 -11.35
C LEU A 255 -4.96 2.84 -11.80
N ILE A 256 -5.89 3.16 -10.92
CA ILE A 256 -6.80 4.30 -11.07
C ILE A 256 -6.46 5.37 -10.05
N SER A 257 -6.58 6.62 -10.45
CA SER A 257 -6.44 7.77 -9.56
C SER A 257 -7.68 8.65 -9.61
N ILE A 258 -8.24 8.95 -8.44
CA ILE A 258 -9.49 9.68 -8.25
C ILE A 258 -9.19 10.98 -7.52
N CYS A 259 -9.34 12.11 -8.20
CA CYS A 259 -9.16 13.45 -7.63
C CYS A 259 -10.54 14.07 -7.29
N PRO A 260 -10.89 14.23 -6.00
CA PRO A 260 -12.14 14.87 -5.60
C PRO A 260 -12.08 16.40 -5.67
N PHE A 261 -11.02 16.97 -6.23
CA PHE A 261 -10.82 18.42 -6.32
C PHE A 261 -10.82 18.86 -7.78
N GLN A 262 -11.39 20.02 -8.04
CA GLN A 262 -11.14 20.78 -9.27
C GLN A 262 -10.83 22.23 -8.91
N TYR A 263 -9.73 22.75 -9.43
CA TYR A 263 -9.27 24.10 -9.14
C TYR A 263 -9.10 24.91 -10.42
N ASN A 264 -9.58 26.14 -10.38
CA ASN A 264 -9.30 27.15 -11.40
C ASN A 264 -8.34 28.20 -10.81
N PRO A 265 -7.08 28.25 -11.28
CA PRO A 265 -6.08 29.12 -10.70
C PRO A 265 -6.29 30.61 -11.00
N TYR A 266 -6.80 30.95 -12.20
CA TYR A 266 -7.12 32.34 -12.55
C TYR A 266 -8.26 32.90 -11.69
N GLN A 267 -9.32 32.12 -11.51
CA GLN A 267 -10.49 32.50 -10.72
C GLN A 267 -10.26 32.35 -9.21
N LYS A 268 -9.25 31.58 -8.80
CA LYS A 268 -8.98 31.22 -7.40
C LYS A 268 -10.17 30.52 -6.75
N ILE A 269 -10.79 29.62 -7.50
CA ILE A 269 -11.95 28.83 -7.06
C ILE A 269 -11.56 27.36 -7.01
N LEU A 270 -11.74 26.77 -5.83
CA LEU A 270 -11.63 25.34 -5.59
C LEU A 270 -13.05 24.76 -5.48
N ARG A 271 -13.34 23.74 -6.29
CA ARG A 271 -14.48 22.84 -6.16
C ARG A 271 -14.00 21.57 -5.50
N VAL A 272 -14.73 21.12 -4.51
CA VAL A 272 -14.54 19.81 -3.89
C VAL A 272 -15.79 19.00 -4.16
N TYR A 273 -15.62 17.76 -4.59
CA TYR A 273 -16.68 16.79 -4.84
C TYR A 273 -16.62 15.72 -3.73
N PRO A 274 -17.37 15.91 -2.62
CA PRO A 274 -17.25 15.02 -1.46
C PRO A 274 -17.83 13.63 -1.70
N ASP A 275 -18.64 13.50 -2.75
CA ASP A 275 -19.44 12.33 -3.07
C ASP A 275 -19.32 12.10 -4.59
N MET A 276 -18.64 11.02 -4.98
CA MET A 276 -18.38 10.66 -6.37
C MET A 276 -18.74 9.20 -6.60
N ALA A 277 -19.42 8.91 -7.72
CA ALA A 277 -19.57 7.55 -8.22
C ALA A 277 -18.65 7.34 -9.42
N VAL A 278 -17.90 6.24 -9.40
CA VAL A 278 -16.93 5.87 -10.44
C VAL A 278 -17.30 4.48 -10.94
N ARG A 279 -17.56 4.37 -12.24
CA ARG A 279 -17.84 3.09 -12.91
C ARG A 279 -16.73 2.78 -13.89
N LEU A 280 -16.13 1.61 -13.75
CA LEU A 280 -15.28 1.01 -14.78
C LEU A 280 -16.10 -0.05 -15.51
N THR A 281 -16.14 0.02 -16.84
CA THR A 281 -16.74 -1.01 -17.68
C THR A 281 -15.63 -1.79 -18.36
N PHE A 282 -15.67 -3.12 -18.24
CA PHE A 282 -14.70 -4.03 -18.85
C PHE A 282 -15.22 -4.50 -20.20
N SER A 283 -14.40 -4.38 -21.24
CA SER A 283 -14.74 -4.73 -22.62
C SER A 283 -13.66 -5.59 -23.25
N GLY A 284 -14.04 -6.59 -24.01
CA GLY A 284 -13.11 -7.53 -24.63
C GLY A 284 -13.66 -8.95 -24.62
N THR A 285 -12.89 -9.87 -25.19
CA THR A 285 -13.18 -11.30 -25.08
C THR A 285 -12.28 -11.85 -24.00
N GLU A 286 -12.90 -12.34 -22.93
CA GLU A 286 -12.18 -13.00 -21.86
C GLU A 286 -11.55 -14.30 -22.36
N THR A 287 -10.31 -14.55 -21.97
CA THR A 287 -9.62 -15.81 -22.24
C THR A 287 -9.22 -16.45 -20.93
N GLU A 288 -9.15 -17.78 -20.91
CA GLU A 288 -8.70 -18.51 -19.75
C GLU A 288 -7.18 -18.37 -19.58
N ILE A 289 -6.72 -18.35 -18.33
CA ILE A 289 -5.30 -18.35 -18.01
C ILE A 289 -4.78 -19.79 -18.13
N PRO A 290 -3.65 -20.01 -18.83
CA PRO A 290 -3.02 -21.33 -18.91
C PRO A 290 -2.74 -21.90 -17.52
N PHE A 291 -3.12 -23.16 -17.27
CA PHE A 291 -2.91 -23.80 -15.96
C PHE A 291 -1.44 -23.82 -15.51
N GLN A 292 -0.47 -23.78 -16.44
CA GLN A 292 0.94 -23.71 -16.09
C GLN A 292 1.31 -22.45 -15.28
N LEU A 293 0.55 -21.36 -15.42
CA LEU A 293 0.78 -20.10 -14.70
C LEU A 293 0.15 -20.07 -13.31
N ALA A 294 -0.68 -21.06 -12.97
CA ALA A 294 -1.36 -21.21 -11.69
C ALA A 294 -0.42 -21.00 -10.50
N SER A 295 -0.80 -20.11 -9.57
CA SER A 295 0.01 -19.86 -8.38
C SER A 295 -0.81 -19.29 -7.23
N ASP A 296 -1.11 -20.12 -6.23
CA ASP A 296 -1.80 -19.72 -5.00
C ASP A 296 -1.15 -18.49 -4.33
N ALA A 297 0.17 -18.36 -4.44
CA ALA A 297 0.92 -17.26 -3.84
C ALA A 297 0.65 -15.92 -4.56
N PHE A 298 0.58 -15.93 -5.89
CA PHE A 298 0.21 -14.75 -6.67
C PHE A 298 -1.28 -14.45 -6.58
N ASP A 299 -2.13 -15.47 -6.56
CA ASP A 299 -3.58 -15.31 -6.36
C ASP A 299 -3.86 -14.55 -5.06
N GLN A 300 -3.22 -14.98 -3.97
CA GLN A 300 -3.33 -14.32 -2.69
C GLN A 300 -2.75 -12.90 -2.71
N PHE A 301 -1.64 -12.68 -3.42
CA PHE A 301 -1.06 -11.35 -3.57
C PHE A 301 -2.01 -10.40 -4.30
N ILE A 302 -2.53 -10.80 -5.47
CA ILE A 302 -3.43 -10.00 -6.30
C ILE A 302 -4.72 -9.70 -5.52
N GLN A 303 -5.33 -10.69 -4.85
CA GLN A 303 -6.54 -10.49 -4.03
C GLN A 303 -6.37 -9.47 -2.91
N ASN A 304 -5.15 -9.28 -2.39
CA ASN A 304 -4.86 -8.28 -1.37
C ASN A 304 -4.40 -6.94 -1.97
N PHE A 305 -4.00 -6.92 -3.24
CA PHE A 305 -3.50 -5.76 -3.94
C PHE A 305 -4.60 -4.92 -4.58
N VAL A 306 -5.64 -5.58 -5.11
CA VAL A 306 -6.75 -4.95 -5.83
C VAL A 306 -7.97 -4.70 -4.94
N ILE A 307 -8.71 -3.61 -5.19
CA ILE A 307 -9.89 -3.26 -4.40
C ILE A 307 -11.11 -4.15 -4.69
N ASN A 308 -11.22 -4.67 -5.93
CA ASN A 308 -12.33 -5.48 -6.42
C ASN A 308 -12.01 -6.99 -6.46
N LYS A 309 -11.39 -7.49 -5.38
CA LYS A 309 -10.90 -8.86 -5.25
C LYS A 309 -11.94 -9.97 -5.50
N ASP A 310 -13.23 -9.69 -5.36
CA ASP A 310 -14.26 -10.72 -5.50
C ASP A 310 -14.36 -11.23 -6.96
N VAL A 311 -14.10 -10.36 -7.96
CA VAL A 311 -14.06 -10.73 -9.39
C VAL A 311 -12.93 -11.71 -9.69
N PHE A 312 -11.83 -11.62 -8.93
CA PHE A 312 -10.69 -12.52 -9.09
C PHE A 312 -11.02 -13.97 -8.70
N SER A 313 -11.99 -14.19 -7.79
CA SER A 313 -12.27 -15.51 -7.24
C SER A 313 -13.07 -16.45 -8.15
N ASP A 314 -13.61 -15.94 -9.26
CA ASP A 314 -14.44 -16.70 -10.21
C ASP A 314 -13.66 -17.26 -11.42
N TYR A 315 -12.36 -16.95 -11.54
CA TYR A 315 -11.55 -17.42 -12.67
C TYR A 315 -11.32 -18.93 -12.64
N GLN A 316 -11.60 -19.58 -13.77
CA GLN A 316 -11.34 -20.99 -13.99
C GLN A 316 -10.02 -21.13 -14.75
N MET A 317 -9.09 -21.90 -14.20
CA MET A 317 -7.86 -22.27 -14.90
C MET A 317 -8.12 -23.42 -15.85
N GLN A 318 -7.64 -23.31 -17.10
CA GLN A 318 -7.82 -24.36 -18.10
C GLN A 318 -6.64 -25.32 -18.07
N GLN A 319 -6.91 -26.60 -17.78
CA GLN A 319 -5.92 -27.66 -18.03
C GLN A 319 -5.58 -27.64 -19.52
N THR A 320 -4.39 -27.15 -19.84
CA THR A 320 -3.80 -27.30 -21.16
C THR A 320 -3.23 -28.72 -21.26
N ASP A 321 -3.27 -29.32 -22.46
CA ASP A 321 -2.56 -30.58 -22.70
C ASP A 321 -1.07 -30.39 -22.34
N ASN A 322 -0.58 -31.13 -21.34
CA ASN A 322 0.82 -31.07 -20.91
C ASN A 322 1.73 -31.29 -22.14
N ASN A 323 2.41 -30.23 -22.60
CA ASN A 323 3.36 -30.33 -23.71
C ASN A 323 4.64 -31.12 -23.35
N GLY A 324 4.72 -31.67 -22.13
CA GLY A 324 5.71 -32.67 -21.74
C GLY A 324 7.05 -32.12 -21.28
N THR A 325 7.19 -30.80 -21.06
CA THR A 325 8.39 -30.21 -20.45
C THR A 325 8.25 -30.21 -18.92
N PRO A 326 9.09 -30.95 -18.18
CA PRO A 326 9.06 -30.92 -16.71
C PRO A 326 9.40 -29.52 -16.19
N GLY A 327 8.46 -28.88 -15.49
CA GLY A 327 8.63 -27.60 -14.82
C GLY A 327 8.86 -27.70 -13.31
N ALA A 328 8.93 -26.54 -12.65
CA ALA A 328 9.03 -26.42 -11.20
C ALA A 328 8.55 -25.06 -10.72
N GLN A 329 7.89 -25.04 -9.56
CA GLN A 329 7.41 -23.82 -8.91
C GLN A 329 8.57 -22.95 -8.41
N TYR A 330 9.70 -23.55 -8.05
CA TYR A 330 10.88 -22.85 -7.56
C TYR A 330 12.12 -23.18 -8.41
N LEU A 331 12.68 -22.18 -9.05
CA LEU A 331 13.91 -22.29 -9.84
C LEU A 331 15.08 -21.64 -9.08
N ILE A 332 16.13 -22.40 -8.81
CA ILE A 332 17.39 -21.89 -8.26
C ILE A 332 18.40 -21.80 -9.41
N ILE A 333 18.88 -20.59 -9.71
CA ILE A 333 19.96 -20.33 -10.68
C ILE A 333 21.23 -20.04 -9.90
N THR A 334 22.33 -20.74 -10.21
CA THR A 334 23.56 -20.65 -9.43
C THR A 334 24.82 -20.91 -10.25
N ALA A 335 25.98 -20.50 -9.76
CA ALA A 335 27.24 -20.85 -10.39
C ALA A 335 27.66 -22.30 -10.01
N PRO A 336 28.41 -23.03 -10.86
CA PRO A 336 28.76 -24.43 -10.63
C PRO A 336 29.38 -24.73 -9.26
N GLU A 337 30.14 -23.79 -8.71
CA GLU A 337 30.79 -23.92 -7.40
C GLU A 337 29.81 -23.98 -6.21
N PHE A 338 28.58 -23.49 -6.36
CA PHE A 338 27.56 -23.46 -5.31
C PHE A 338 26.46 -24.52 -5.51
N VAL A 339 26.56 -25.36 -6.55
CA VAL A 339 25.51 -26.32 -6.93
C VAL A 339 25.16 -27.31 -5.82
N ALA A 340 26.15 -27.73 -5.02
CA ALA A 340 25.91 -28.62 -3.89
C ALA A 340 25.01 -27.97 -2.83
N GLN A 341 25.26 -26.70 -2.52
CA GLN A 341 24.47 -25.93 -1.56
C GLN A 341 23.08 -25.62 -2.13
N ALA A 342 22.98 -25.31 -3.43
CA ALA A 342 21.69 -25.17 -4.11
C ALA A 342 20.84 -26.45 -3.99
N HIS A 343 21.47 -27.63 -4.11
CA HIS A 343 20.80 -28.90 -3.94
C HIS A 343 20.31 -29.14 -2.51
N ASP A 344 21.11 -28.81 -1.49
CA ASP A 344 20.68 -28.87 -0.07
C ASP A 344 19.36 -28.09 0.14
N LEU A 345 19.26 -26.89 -0.46
CA LEU A 345 18.05 -26.08 -0.37
C LEU A 345 16.91 -26.66 -1.22
N SER A 346 17.19 -27.12 -2.43
CA SER A 346 16.17 -27.68 -3.32
C SER A 346 15.54 -28.95 -2.75
N ASP A 347 16.33 -29.79 -2.09
CA ASP A 347 15.88 -31.02 -1.46
C ASP A 347 14.92 -30.71 -0.31
N TRP A 348 15.29 -29.75 0.56
CA TRP A 348 14.42 -29.27 1.64
C TRP A 348 13.11 -28.66 1.13
N LYS A 349 13.16 -27.83 0.09
CA LYS A 349 11.96 -27.21 -0.49
C LYS A 349 11.05 -28.24 -1.14
N THR A 350 11.63 -29.23 -1.82
CA THR A 350 10.91 -30.37 -2.38
C THR A 350 10.27 -31.22 -1.28
N GLU A 351 10.95 -31.45 -0.15
CA GLU A 351 10.38 -32.13 1.02
C GLU A 351 9.18 -31.37 1.60
N LYS A 352 9.19 -30.03 1.56
CA LYS A 352 8.06 -29.17 1.94
C LYS A 352 6.92 -29.14 0.91
N GLY A 353 7.05 -29.86 -0.20
CA GLY A 353 6.05 -29.91 -1.27
C GLY A 353 6.15 -28.77 -2.29
N ILE A 354 7.25 -28.04 -2.33
CA ILE A 354 7.52 -27.02 -3.36
C ILE A 354 8.42 -27.65 -4.42
N SER A 355 7.88 -27.93 -5.60
CA SER A 355 8.68 -28.49 -6.71
C SER A 355 9.83 -27.54 -7.04
N THR A 356 11.07 -28.01 -6.91
CA THR A 356 12.27 -27.17 -7.03
C THR A 356 13.26 -27.75 -8.03
N LEU A 357 13.79 -26.90 -8.92
CA LEU A 357 14.86 -27.24 -9.85
C LEU A 357 16.07 -26.34 -9.64
N VAL A 358 17.26 -26.92 -9.79
CA VAL A 358 18.54 -26.20 -9.82
C VAL A 358 19.04 -26.16 -11.25
N ARG A 359 19.50 -24.98 -11.70
CA ARG A 359 20.18 -24.79 -12.98
C ARG A 359 21.46 -24.01 -12.75
N THR A 360 22.55 -24.42 -13.38
CA THR A 360 23.81 -23.70 -13.28
C THR A 360 23.96 -22.66 -14.40
N THR A 361 24.87 -21.71 -14.24
CA THR A 361 25.23 -20.77 -15.33
C THR A 361 25.85 -21.46 -16.54
N GLU A 362 26.31 -22.71 -16.43
CA GLU A 362 26.67 -23.52 -17.60
C GLU A 362 25.44 -23.89 -18.46
N GLU A 363 24.26 -23.96 -17.86
CA GLU A 363 22.98 -24.24 -18.53
C GLU A 363 22.23 -22.97 -18.93
N THR A 364 22.20 -21.96 -18.05
CA THR A 364 21.44 -20.72 -18.28
C THR A 364 22.21 -19.68 -19.10
N GLY A 365 23.53 -19.83 -19.22
CA GLY A 365 24.42 -18.75 -19.61
C GLY A 365 24.86 -17.90 -18.39
N ASP A 366 25.93 -17.14 -18.58
CA ASP A 366 26.64 -16.38 -17.54
C ASP A 366 26.55 -14.86 -17.73
N THR A 367 25.67 -14.40 -18.61
CA THR A 367 25.33 -12.98 -18.81
C THR A 367 23.91 -12.68 -18.34
N SER A 368 23.61 -11.42 -18.00
CA SER A 368 22.27 -11.04 -17.54
C SER A 368 21.20 -11.27 -18.60
N GLU A 369 21.50 -10.99 -19.87
CA GLU A 369 20.59 -11.25 -21.00
C GLU A 369 20.27 -12.74 -21.13
N GLN A 370 21.28 -13.62 -21.07
CA GLN A 370 21.07 -15.07 -21.18
C GLN A 370 20.27 -15.65 -20.01
N ILE A 371 20.52 -15.18 -18.79
CA ILE A 371 19.76 -15.61 -17.61
C ILE A 371 18.31 -15.13 -17.73
N GLN A 372 18.07 -13.90 -18.18
CA GLN A 372 16.72 -13.39 -18.42
C GLN A 372 16.00 -14.20 -19.49
N ASP A 373 16.64 -14.47 -20.63
CA ASP A 373 16.10 -15.31 -21.70
C ASP A 373 15.77 -16.73 -21.21
N PHE A 374 16.61 -17.29 -20.34
CA PHE A 374 16.36 -18.59 -19.73
C PHE A 374 15.12 -18.58 -18.84
N ILE A 375 14.96 -17.57 -17.98
CA ILE A 375 13.81 -17.43 -17.09
C ILE A 375 12.54 -17.19 -17.91
N GLN A 376 12.59 -16.34 -18.93
CA GLN A 376 11.48 -16.11 -19.86
C GLN A 376 11.06 -17.43 -20.52
N HIS A 377 12.02 -18.20 -21.06
CA HIS A 377 11.73 -19.48 -21.67
C HIS A 377 11.12 -20.48 -20.69
N ALA A 378 11.61 -20.52 -19.45
CA ALA A 378 11.06 -21.36 -18.39
C ALA A 378 9.62 -20.94 -18.06
N TYR A 379 9.37 -19.64 -17.92
CA TYR A 379 8.05 -19.09 -17.66
C TYR A 379 7.04 -19.43 -18.77
N ASP A 380 7.45 -19.31 -20.04
CA ASP A 380 6.58 -19.55 -21.20
C ASP A 380 6.28 -21.03 -21.44
N THR A 381 7.20 -21.95 -21.08
CA THR A 381 7.17 -23.34 -21.58
C THR A 381 7.15 -24.44 -20.53
N TRP A 382 7.44 -24.13 -19.26
CA TRP A 382 7.46 -25.13 -18.20
C TRP A 382 6.07 -25.33 -17.60
N ASP A 383 5.81 -26.56 -17.17
CA ASP A 383 4.60 -26.92 -16.43
C ASP A 383 4.96 -27.61 -15.11
N PRO A 384 4.82 -26.93 -13.95
CA PRO A 384 4.38 -25.54 -13.80
C PRO A 384 5.48 -24.53 -14.18
N ALA A 385 5.07 -23.32 -14.54
CA ALA A 385 5.95 -22.17 -14.70
C ALA A 385 6.50 -21.72 -13.33
N PRO A 386 7.75 -21.22 -13.25
CA PRO A 386 8.31 -20.74 -11.98
C PRO A 386 7.41 -19.69 -11.32
N THR A 387 7.05 -19.92 -10.06
CA THR A 387 6.45 -18.91 -9.16
C THR A 387 7.55 -18.14 -8.43
N TYR A 388 8.65 -18.83 -8.11
CA TYR A 388 9.80 -18.30 -7.38
C TYR A 388 11.07 -18.52 -8.19
N VAL A 389 11.95 -17.52 -8.20
CA VAL A 389 13.33 -17.66 -8.68
C VAL A 389 14.28 -17.22 -7.57
N LEU A 390 15.31 -18.02 -7.32
CA LEU A 390 16.42 -17.67 -6.43
C LEU A 390 17.73 -17.62 -7.20
N LEU A 391 18.40 -16.48 -7.13
CA LEU A 391 19.77 -16.30 -7.58
C LEU A 391 20.71 -16.64 -6.42
N LEU A 392 21.52 -17.69 -6.55
CA LEU A 392 22.51 -18.09 -5.55
C LEU A 392 23.92 -17.79 -6.06
N GLY A 393 24.47 -16.65 -5.62
CA GLY A 393 25.76 -16.09 -6.02
C GLY A 393 25.75 -14.56 -5.95
N ASP A 394 26.93 -13.95 -5.83
CA ASP A 394 27.10 -12.50 -5.96
C ASP A 394 27.10 -12.05 -7.44
N VAL A 395 27.18 -10.75 -7.71
CA VAL A 395 27.06 -10.17 -9.06
C VAL A 395 28.20 -10.55 -10.01
N ASP A 396 29.31 -11.06 -9.47
CA ASP A 396 30.45 -11.57 -10.23
C ASP A 396 30.22 -12.98 -10.79
N THR A 397 29.33 -13.76 -10.16
CA THR A 397 29.00 -15.15 -10.53
C THR A 397 27.60 -15.28 -11.12
N ILE A 398 26.66 -14.45 -10.68
CA ILE A 398 25.30 -14.33 -11.20
C ILE A 398 25.03 -12.84 -11.48
N PRO A 399 25.26 -12.36 -12.71
CA PRO A 399 25.20 -10.93 -13.03
C PRO A 399 23.82 -10.33 -12.79
N THR A 400 23.78 -8.99 -12.79
CA THR A 400 22.57 -8.18 -12.67
C THR A 400 22.52 -7.18 -13.83
N THR A 401 21.37 -6.56 -14.08
CA THR A 401 21.26 -5.54 -15.12
C THR A 401 21.69 -4.19 -14.58
N TYR A 402 22.61 -3.50 -15.26
CA TYR A 402 23.08 -2.18 -14.85
C TYR A 402 22.46 -1.07 -15.69
N GLU A 403 22.00 -0.01 -15.03
CA GLU A 403 21.72 1.26 -15.68
C GLU A 403 23.06 1.88 -16.14
N THR A 404 23.18 2.20 -17.43
CA THR A 404 24.45 2.61 -18.06
C THR A 404 25.01 3.94 -17.57
N THR A 405 24.15 4.79 -16.98
CA THR A 405 24.44 6.17 -16.58
C THR A 405 24.97 6.27 -15.15
N GLU A 406 24.42 5.47 -14.23
CA GLU A 406 24.74 5.57 -12.81
C GLU A 406 25.35 4.28 -12.21
N ALA A 407 25.54 3.24 -13.02
CA ALA A 407 26.06 1.93 -12.61
C ALA A 407 25.27 1.30 -11.43
N ARG A 408 23.96 1.57 -11.39
CA ARG A 408 23.01 0.96 -10.45
C ARG A 408 22.57 -0.39 -11.00
N GLY A 409 22.83 -1.45 -10.25
CA GLY A 409 22.42 -2.83 -10.59
C GLY A 409 21.00 -3.13 -10.12
N THR A 410 20.23 -3.89 -10.91
CA THR A 410 18.89 -4.37 -10.55
C THR A 410 18.62 -5.77 -11.11
N ASP A 411 18.05 -6.62 -10.26
CA ASP A 411 17.57 -7.96 -10.64
C ASP A 411 16.11 -7.95 -11.13
N LEU A 412 15.41 -6.80 -11.07
CA LEU A 412 13.97 -6.66 -11.40
C LEU A 412 13.59 -7.35 -12.73
N TYR A 413 14.41 -7.15 -13.76
CA TYR A 413 14.12 -7.63 -15.11
C TYR A 413 14.15 -9.15 -15.28
N TYR A 414 14.71 -9.89 -14.31
CA TYR A 414 14.57 -11.34 -14.26
C TYR A 414 13.16 -11.80 -13.87
N SER A 415 12.30 -10.90 -13.39
CA SER A 415 10.97 -11.21 -12.90
C SER A 415 9.83 -10.55 -13.67
N THR A 416 10.11 -9.60 -14.57
CA THR A 416 9.13 -8.97 -15.46
C THR A 416 9.11 -9.75 -16.78
N VAL A 417 8.35 -10.85 -16.81
CA VAL A 417 8.38 -11.85 -17.90
C VAL A 417 7.01 -12.05 -18.56
N ASP A 418 6.01 -11.28 -18.14
CA ASP A 418 4.68 -11.23 -18.71
C ASP A 418 4.30 -9.76 -18.97
N GLY A 419 3.76 -9.46 -20.15
CA GLY A 419 3.48 -8.08 -20.54
C GLY A 419 4.73 -7.24 -20.87
N ASP A 420 4.51 -5.94 -21.06
CA ASP A 420 5.55 -4.93 -21.32
C ASP A 420 5.44 -3.84 -20.24
N ASP A 421 5.73 -4.24 -19.00
CA ASP A 421 5.61 -3.40 -17.81
C ASP A 421 6.70 -3.73 -16.76
N TYR A 422 6.62 -3.09 -15.60
CA TYR A 422 7.58 -3.22 -14.50
C TYR A 422 7.04 -4.04 -13.33
N ILE A 423 5.97 -4.80 -13.51
CA ILE A 423 5.37 -5.61 -12.46
C ILE A 423 5.99 -7.02 -12.47
N PRO A 424 6.53 -7.48 -11.33
CA PRO A 424 7.08 -8.83 -11.25
C PRO A 424 6.01 -9.93 -11.36
N ASP A 425 6.21 -10.88 -12.28
CA ASP A 425 5.45 -12.12 -12.48
C ASP A 425 6.02 -13.31 -11.72
N ILE A 426 7.20 -13.11 -11.13
CA ILE A 426 7.95 -14.10 -10.36
C ILE A 426 8.39 -13.45 -9.05
N PHE A 427 8.19 -14.16 -7.93
CA PHE A 427 8.81 -13.77 -6.68
C PHE A 427 10.31 -14.06 -6.72
N LEU A 428 11.10 -13.01 -6.90
CA LEU A 428 12.56 -13.10 -7.04
C LEU A 428 13.28 -12.85 -5.71
N GLY A 429 14.34 -13.62 -5.47
CA GLY A 429 15.26 -13.40 -4.36
C GLY A 429 16.71 -13.68 -4.76
N ARG A 430 17.66 -13.13 -4.00
CA ARG A 430 19.09 -13.40 -4.14
C ARG A 430 19.71 -13.79 -2.80
N ILE A 431 20.54 -14.84 -2.80
CA ILE A 431 21.50 -15.14 -1.74
C ILE A 431 22.89 -14.76 -2.27
N SER A 432 23.39 -13.61 -1.84
CA SER A 432 24.69 -13.05 -2.26
C SER A 432 25.84 -13.64 -1.44
N VAL A 433 26.68 -14.47 -2.09
CA VAL A 433 27.76 -15.22 -1.46
C VAL A 433 28.95 -15.38 -2.42
N ASP A 434 30.17 -15.27 -1.88
CA ASP A 434 31.42 -15.38 -2.66
C ASP A 434 32.05 -16.78 -2.56
N THR A 435 31.60 -17.62 -1.62
CA THR A 435 32.23 -18.92 -1.36
C THR A 435 31.21 -20.01 -0.99
N PRO A 436 31.49 -21.29 -1.28
CA PRO A 436 30.61 -22.40 -0.91
C PRO A 436 30.38 -22.50 0.61
N GLY A 437 31.35 -22.10 1.43
CA GLY A 437 31.20 -22.07 2.88
C GLY A 437 30.21 -21.00 3.37
N GLN A 438 30.21 -19.82 2.72
CA GLN A 438 29.19 -18.80 2.98
C GLN A 438 27.81 -19.25 2.51
N ALA A 439 27.71 -19.84 1.31
CA ALA A 439 26.47 -20.40 0.77
C ALA A 439 25.87 -21.45 1.72
N HIS A 440 26.69 -22.39 2.18
CA HIS A 440 26.30 -23.40 3.16
C HIS A 440 25.78 -22.76 4.45
N THR A 441 26.48 -21.76 4.98
CA THR A 441 26.06 -21.07 6.22
C THR A 441 24.67 -20.43 6.07
N VAL A 442 24.41 -19.72 4.97
CA VAL A 442 23.11 -19.06 4.75
C VAL A 442 22.00 -20.08 4.52
N ILE A 443 22.24 -21.09 3.68
CA ILE A 443 21.25 -22.13 3.38
C ILE A 443 20.89 -22.94 4.62
N GLN A 444 21.88 -23.32 5.44
CA GLN A 444 21.59 -24.04 6.69
C GLN A 444 20.84 -23.17 7.70
N LYS A 445 21.05 -21.85 7.73
CA LYS A 445 20.21 -20.94 8.53
C LYS A 445 18.75 -20.96 8.06
N ILE A 446 18.51 -20.92 6.74
CA ILE A 446 17.16 -20.98 6.16
C ILE A 446 16.49 -22.32 6.48
N ILE A 447 17.16 -23.44 6.21
CA ILE A 447 16.64 -24.78 6.47
C ILE A 447 16.35 -24.95 7.96
N ASN A 448 17.30 -24.59 8.83
CA ASN A 448 17.12 -24.71 10.27
C ASN A 448 15.96 -23.85 10.78
N TYR A 449 15.83 -22.61 10.29
CA TYR A 449 14.71 -21.74 10.65
C TYR A 449 13.36 -22.35 10.24
N GLU A 450 13.27 -22.95 9.05
CA GLU A 450 12.02 -23.53 8.57
C GLU A 450 11.70 -24.90 9.21
N GLN A 451 12.70 -25.66 9.63
CA GLN A 451 12.54 -26.92 10.36
C GLN A 451 12.23 -26.69 11.85
N HIS A 452 12.87 -25.68 12.43
CA HIS A 452 12.84 -25.37 13.85
C HIS A 452 12.57 -23.87 14.03
N PRO A 453 11.35 -23.40 13.72
CA PRO A 453 11.01 -21.99 13.88
C PRO A 453 11.20 -21.56 15.35
N PRO A 454 11.66 -20.33 15.60
CA PRO A 454 11.83 -19.84 16.97
C PRO A 454 10.54 -19.95 17.78
N ASP A 455 10.64 -20.45 19.01
CA ASP A 455 9.53 -20.61 19.95
C ASP A 455 9.49 -19.51 21.02
N SER A 456 10.49 -18.62 21.02
CA SER A 456 10.56 -17.45 21.90
C SER A 456 9.44 -16.46 21.59
N GLU A 457 8.69 -16.05 22.61
CA GLU A 457 7.67 -15.00 22.51
C GLU A 457 8.25 -13.68 21.99
N ARG A 458 9.50 -13.36 22.36
CA ARG A 458 10.19 -12.14 21.91
C ARG A 458 10.22 -12.05 20.39
N PHE A 459 10.40 -13.19 19.70
CA PHE A 459 10.45 -13.28 18.25
C PHE A 459 9.19 -12.76 17.56
N TYR A 460 8.02 -12.96 18.17
CA TYR A 460 6.73 -12.59 17.57
C TYR A 460 6.15 -11.28 18.10
N SER A 461 6.71 -10.76 19.19
CA SER A 461 6.18 -9.59 19.91
C SER A 461 7.13 -8.39 19.92
N HIS A 462 8.34 -8.53 19.40
CA HIS A 462 9.33 -7.45 19.38
C HIS A 462 9.75 -7.08 17.96
N ALA A 463 10.05 -5.80 17.79
CA ALA A 463 10.59 -5.20 16.60
C ALA A 463 11.76 -4.28 16.97
N ALA A 464 12.53 -3.86 15.99
CA ALA A 464 13.47 -2.76 16.16
C ALA A 464 13.41 -1.79 14.98
N VAL A 465 13.67 -0.52 15.27
CA VAL A 465 13.81 0.55 14.29
C VAL A 465 15.24 1.09 14.36
N ALA A 466 15.89 1.19 13.21
CA ALA A 466 17.24 1.73 13.09
C ALA A 466 17.24 2.98 12.21
N ALA A 467 17.97 4.01 12.63
CA ALA A 467 17.99 5.28 11.91
C ALA A 467 19.23 6.11 12.21
N TYR A 468 19.65 6.90 11.22
CA TYR A 468 20.72 7.89 11.37
C TYR A 468 20.13 9.28 11.61
N PHE A 469 20.53 9.95 12.70
CA PHE A 469 20.25 11.38 12.88
C PHE A 469 21.31 12.20 12.14
N GLN A 470 20.98 12.58 10.91
CA GLN A 470 21.82 13.43 10.08
C GLN A 470 21.69 14.89 10.50
N GLU A 471 22.80 15.56 10.82
CA GLU A 471 22.77 16.94 11.32
C GLU A 471 24.11 17.71 11.13
N ALA A 472 24.04 19.06 11.16
CA ALA A 472 25.15 20.01 10.96
C ALA A 472 25.54 20.84 12.23
N ASN A 473 25.46 20.24 13.42
CA ASN A 473 25.71 20.76 14.78
C ASN A 473 24.82 21.93 15.29
N ASN A 474 23.53 21.96 14.95
CA ASN A 474 22.51 22.89 15.47
C ASN A 474 21.40 22.24 16.32
N GLY A 475 21.40 20.91 16.47
CA GLY A 475 20.43 20.11 17.21
C GLY A 475 19.17 19.69 16.44
N TYR A 476 19.02 20.07 15.17
CA TYR A 476 17.88 19.77 14.31
C TYR A 476 18.29 18.78 13.22
N ALA A 477 17.46 17.77 12.96
CA ALA A 477 17.74 16.83 11.87
C ALA A 477 17.71 17.53 10.51
N GLU A 478 18.60 17.15 9.58
CA GLU A 478 18.59 17.64 8.20
C GLU A 478 17.67 16.80 7.29
N ARG A 479 17.27 15.62 7.75
CA ARG A 479 16.42 14.64 7.06
C ARG A 479 15.44 13.97 8.03
N ARG A 480 14.44 13.27 7.47
CA ARG A 480 13.34 12.66 8.24
C ARG A 480 13.66 11.29 8.84
N PHE A 481 14.83 10.68 8.62
CA PHE A 481 15.10 9.27 8.96
C PHE A 481 14.66 8.87 10.37
N VAL A 482 15.05 9.62 11.41
CA VAL A 482 14.65 9.34 12.80
C VAL A 482 13.15 9.54 13.02
N GLN A 483 12.54 10.56 12.41
CA GLN A 483 11.11 10.80 12.54
C GLN A 483 10.31 9.69 11.88
N THR A 484 10.67 9.28 10.67
CA THR A 484 10.05 8.13 9.98
C THR A 484 10.17 6.86 10.82
N SER A 485 11.33 6.60 11.42
CA SER A 485 11.52 5.45 12.31
C SER A 485 10.67 5.54 13.57
N GLU A 486 10.50 6.72 14.16
CA GLU A 486 9.59 6.92 15.31
C GLU A 486 8.11 6.74 14.92
N GLU A 487 7.69 7.19 13.75
CA GLU A 487 6.33 6.99 13.24
C GLU A 487 6.01 5.50 13.03
N ILE A 488 6.96 4.77 12.42
CA ILE A 488 6.85 3.31 12.28
C ILE A 488 6.80 2.64 13.65
N ARG A 489 7.67 3.04 14.57
CA ARG A 489 7.70 2.53 15.93
C ARG A 489 6.36 2.76 16.64
N ASP A 490 5.79 3.95 16.56
CA ASP A 490 4.54 4.28 17.23
C ASP A 490 3.37 3.49 16.64
N CYS A 491 3.38 3.24 15.32
CA CYS A 491 2.44 2.32 14.68
C CYS A 491 2.58 0.89 15.23
N LEU A 492 3.81 0.37 15.37
CA LEU A 492 4.08 -0.97 15.90
C LEU A 492 3.69 -1.08 17.39
N LEU A 493 3.98 -0.08 18.20
CA LEU A 493 3.51 0.00 19.60
C LEU A 493 1.98 -0.04 19.67
N GLY A 494 1.29 0.67 18.78
CA GLY A 494 -0.17 0.62 18.66
C GLY A 494 -0.72 -0.77 18.31
N GLN A 495 0.11 -1.62 17.70
CA GLN A 495 -0.19 -3.04 17.45
C GLN A 495 0.30 -3.99 18.55
N ASN A 496 0.71 -3.46 19.70
CA ASN A 496 1.23 -4.20 20.87
C ASN A 496 2.60 -4.85 20.68
N TYR A 497 3.40 -4.39 19.72
CA TYR A 497 4.82 -4.76 19.67
C TYR A 497 5.62 -3.99 20.72
N GLN A 498 6.67 -4.59 21.25
CA GLN A 498 7.77 -3.85 21.88
C GLN A 498 8.78 -3.46 20.81
N VAL A 499 9.26 -2.21 20.83
CA VAL A 499 10.10 -1.70 19.74
C VAL A 499 11.38 -1.11 20.28
N GLU A 500 12.50 -1.76 19.96
CA GLU A 500 13.85 -1.29 20.27
C GLU A 500 14.28 -0.18 19.29
N ARG A 501 15.08 0.77 19.79
CA ARG A 501 15.62 1.87 18.98
C ARG A 501 17.11 1.70 18.82
N ILE A 502 17.60 1.61 17.59
CA ILE A 502 19.02 1.50 17.25
C ILE A 502 19.39 2.72 16.43
N TYR A 503 19.56 3.85 17.11
CA TYR A 503 19.80 5.14 16.46
C TYR A 503 21.22 5.61 16.64
N VAL A 504 21.77 6.24 15.61
CA VAL A 504 23.15 6.68 15.58
C VAL A 504 23.29 8.11 15.09
N THR A 505 24.27 8.83 15.64
CA THR A 505 24.70 10.14 15.13
C THR A 505 26.18 10.38 15.41
N GLY A 506 26.73 11.50 14.93
CA GLY A 506 28.09 11.89 15.27
C GLY A 506 28.24 12.14 16.78
N ALA A 507 29.39 11.78 17.37
CA ALA A 507 29.64 11.93 18.81
C ALA A 507 29.51 13.38 19.32
N ASN A 508 29.77 14.37 18.45
CA ASN A 508 29.66 15.80 18.78
C ASN A 508 28.26 16.38 18.51
N VAL A 509 27.37 15.61 17.90
CA VAL A 509 26.00 16.02 17.60
C VAL A 509 25.13 15.83 18.84
N ASN A 510 24.30 16.82 19.15
CA ASN A 510 23.33 16.77 20.24
C ASN A 510 21.90 16.88 19.70
N PRO A 511 21.26 15.75 19.33
CA PRO A 511 19.91 15.74 18.80
C PRO A 511 18.89 16.32 19.79
N THR A 512 18.04 17.23 19.31
CA THR A 512 17.00 17.86 20.13
C THR A 512 15.65 18.00 19.42
N HIS A 513 15.67 18.15 18.09
CA HIS A 513 14.47 18.39 17.29
C HIS A 513 14.53 17.61 15.96
N TYR A 514 13.37 17.29 15.40
CA TYR A 514 13.26 16.84 14.02
C TYR A 514 13.61 17.99 13.06
N ASN A 515 13.56 17.71 11.75
CA ASN A 515 13.84 18.71 10.74
C ASN A 515 12.95 19.94 10.90
N ASN A 516 13.50 21.15 10.74
CA ASN A 516 12.76 22.40 10.79
C ASN A 516 12.82 23.08 9.42
N GLY A 517 12.00 22.58 8.50
CA GLY A 517 12.03 22.98 7.10
C GLY A 517 11.25 22.00 6.24
N LEU A 518 11.88 21.57 5.15
CA LEU A 518 11.19 20.83 4.10
C LEU A 518 10.64 19.46 4.52
N TYR A 519 11.23 18.84 5.54
CA TYR A 519 10.89 17.49 5.95
C TYR A 519 10.10 17.41 7.25
N SER A 520 10.03 18.47 8.06
CA SER A 520 9.16 18.56 9.26
C SER A 520 9.13 20.00 9.82
N ASN A 521 8.35 20.24 10.88
CA ASN A 521 8.10 21.57 11.45
C ASN A 521 8.98 21.91 12.66
N GLY A 522 10.09 21.20 12.85
CA GLY A 522 11.02 21.43 13.94
C GLY A 522 10.51 20.97 15.30
N GLU A 523 9.59 20.00 15.33
CA GLU A 523 9.06 19.44 16.56
C GLU A 523 10.19 18.82 17.41
N PRO A 524 10.13 18.93 18.75
CA PRO A 524 11.11 18.28 19.61
C PRO A 524 11.06 16.76 19.43
N ILE A 525 12.24 16.12 19.44
CA ILE A 525 12.28 14.65 19.49
C ILE A 525 11.76 14.15 20.84
N PRO A 526 11.25 12.90 20.93
CA PRO A 526 10.89 12.28 22.19
C PRO A 526 11.96 12.48 23.26
N SER A 527 11.53 12.81 24.48
CA SER A 527 12.43 13.15 25.57
C SER A 527 13.45 12.04 25.88
N GLU A 528 13.05 10.79 25.65
CA GLU A 528 13.82 9.57 25.82
C GLU A 528 15.00 9.47 24.85
N LEU A 529 14.99 10.23 23.76
CA LEU A 529 16.08 10.33 22.79
C LEU A 529 17.08 11.44 23.13
N LEU A 530 16.81 12.27 24.14
CA LEU A 530 17.74 13.34 24.51
C LEU A 530 18.97 12.76 25.23
N ARG A 531 20.17 13.20 24.84
CA ARG A 531 21.43 12.77 25.50
C ARG A 531 21.42 13.03 27.01
N GLN A 532 20.85 14.16 27.44
CA GLN A 532 20.71 14.51 28.85
C GLN A 532 19.87 13.50 29.65
N ASN A 533 18.99 12.76 28.97
CA ASN A 533 18.16 11.70 29.54
C ASN A 533 18.77 10.30 29.35
N GLY A 534 20.01 10.22 28.83
CA GLY A 534 20.81 9.00 28.80
C GLY A 534 20.81 8.23 27.49
N PHE A 535 20.17 8.72 26.42
CA PHE A 535 20.26 8.06 25.11
C PHE A 535 21.64 8.25 24.48
N GLN A 536 22.28 7.15 24.09
CA GLN A 536 23.70 7.14 23.72
C GLN A 536 23.97 7.55 22.27
N TRP A 537 23.03 7.32 21.35
CA TRP A 537 23.18 7.60 19.90
C TRP A 537 24.39 6.92 19.24
N ASP A 538 24.68 5.69 19.65
CA ASP A 538 25.83 4.88 19.24
C ASP A 538 25.45 3.61 18.48
N GLY A 539 24.18 3.50 18.04
CA GLY A 539 23.68 2.32 17.35
C GLY A 539 24.57 1.85 16.20
N ASP A 540 24.95 0.58 16.21
CA ASP A 540 25.83 0.01 15.19
C ASP A 540 25.40 -1.40 14.71
N ALA A 541 26.27 -2.03 13.91
CA ALA A 541 26.00 -3.36 13.37
C ALA A 541 26.00 -4.46 14.44
N ASP A 542 26.75 -4.28 15.53
CA ASP A 542 26.79 -5.23 16.65
C ASP A 542 25.51 -5.14 17.47
N ASP A 543 24.95 -3.94 17.66
CA ASP A 543 23.63 -3.75 18.29
C ASP A 543 22.53 -4.45 17.47
N ILE A 544 22.53 -4.26 16.15
CA ILE A 544 21.59 -4.92 15.24
C ILE A 544 21.74 -6.44 15.33
N ALA A 545 22.97 -6.95 15.25
CA ALA A 545 23.24 -8.38 15.33
C ALA A 545 22.84 -8.96 16.69
N SER A 546 23.07 -8.23 17.78
CA SER A 546 22.67 -8.60 19.13
C SER A 546 21.15 -8.75 19.22
N GLU A 547 20.40 -7.77 18.75
CA GLU A 547 18.94 -7.82 18.79
C GLU A 547 18.36 -8.93 17.89
N ILE A 548 18.97 -9.22 16.74
CA ILE A 548 18.61 -10.38 15.89
C ILE A 548 18.81 -11.68 16.67
N ASN A 549 19.97 -11.84 17.30
CA ASN A 549 20.30 -13.04 18.07
C ASN A 549 19.44 -13.18 19.34
N ASN A 550 18.97 -12.06 19.91
CA ASN A 550 18.01 -12.03 21.02
C ASN A 550 16.57 -12.35 20.58
N GLY A 551 16.36 -12.62 19.29
CA GLY A 551 15.08 -13.03 18.74
C GLY A 551 14.17 -11.85 18.47
N ILE A 552 14.64 -10.80 17.80
CA ILE A 552 13.78 -9.83 17.13
C ILE A 552 13.62 -10.23 15.66
N PHE A 553 12.39 -10.21 15.16
CA PHE A 553 12.05 -10.61 13.78
C PHE A 553 11.69 -9.43 12.88
N TYR A 554 11.05 -8.39 13.43
CA TYR A 554 10.57 -7.24 12.66
C TYR A 554 11.56 -6.08 12.72
N TRP A 555 11.96 -5.59 11.55
CA TRP A 555 12.98 -4.55 11.44
C TRP A 555 12.58 -3.51 10.41
N PHE A 556 12.83 -2.25 10.75
CA PHE A 556 12.78 -1.16 9.79
C PHE A 556 14.09 -0.38 9.87
N ILE A 557 14.70 -0.16 8.72
CA ILE A 557 15.95 0.59 8.59
C ILE A 557 15.66 1.80 7.72
N ALA A 558 15.70 2.99 8.30
CA ALA A 558 15.70 4.26 7.57
C ALA A 558 17.15 4.78 7.55
N ILE A 559 17.96 4.26 6.61
CA ILE A 559 19.35 4.70 6.41
C ILE A 559 19.55 5.05 4.93
N MET A 560 20.38 6.07 4.71
CA MET A 560 20.76 6.58 3.40
C MET A 560 21.53 5.58 2.53
N ALA A 561 21.52 5.86 1.23
CA ALA A 561 22.23 5.16 0.16
C ALA A 561 23.74 4.98 0.39
N VAL A 562 24.22 3.87 -0.20
CA VAL A 562 25.61 3.39 -0.34
C VAL A 562 26.68 4.49 -0.24
N ILE A 563 27.44 4.49 0.87
CA ILE A 563 28.70 5.21 0.94
C ILE A 563 29.81 4.28 0.43
N GLY A 564 30.24 4.49 -0.81
CA GLY A 564 31.59 4.14 -1.30
C GLY A 564 31.75 2.78 -1.99
N THR A 565 31.86 2.81 -3.33
CA THR A 565 32.67 2.00 -4.29
C THR A 565 33.09 0.54 -4.00
N GLN A 566 32.49 -0.14 -3.04
CA GLN A 566 32.51 -1.60 -2.97
C GLN A 566 31.07 -2.03 -2.75
N ALA A 567 30.65 -3.08 -3.46
CA ALA A 567 29.41 -3.77 -3.21
C ALA A 567 29.43 -4.30 -1.76
N VAL A 568 29.08 -3.42 -0.82
CA VAL A 568 28.76 -3.79 0.55
C VAL A 568 27.25 -3.71 0.61
N VAL A 569 26.62 -4.75 0.06
CA VAL A 569 25.32 -5.19 0.53
C VAL A 569 25.49 -5.28 2.05
N TYR A 570 24.89 -4.37 2.82
CA TYR A 570 24.74 -4.60 4.23
C TYR A 570 23.97 -5.92 4.35
N ARG A 571 24.69 -7.00 4.69
CA ARG A 571 24.12 -8.32 4.93
C ARG A 571 23.22 -8.23 6.15
N VAL A 572 21.98 -7.82 5.93
CA VAL A 572 20.83 -8.12 6.77
C VAL A 572 19.93 -9.00 5.92
N GLY A 573 20.22 -10.30 5.94
CA GLY A 573 19.34 -11.30 5.34
C GLY A 573 18.03 -11.36 6.14
N ALA A 574 16.92 -11.45 5.40
CA ALA A 574 15.52 -11.40 5.83
C ALA A 574 14.96 -9.99 6.13
N ILE A 575 14.91 -9.14 5.10
CA ILE A 575 13.84 -8.13 5.01
C ILE A 575 12.57 -8.88 4.62
N ARG A 576 11.68 -9.13 5.59
CA ARG A 576 10.26 -9.39 5.25
C ARG A 576 9.61 -8.02 5.06
N VAL A 577 9.45 -7.61 3.80
CA VAL A 577 8.35 -6.72 3.44
C VAL A 577 7.07 -7.47 3.82
N LEU A 578 6.12 -6.77 4.46
CA LEU A 578 4.82 -7.26 4.86
C LEU A 578 4.15 -8.15 3.80
N GLN A 579 4.34 -9.47 3.88
CA GLN A 579 3.27 -10.43 3.60
C GLN A 579 2.69 -10.80 4.96
N ILE A 580 1.52 -10.23 5.24
CA ILE A 580 0.64 -10.63 6.34
C ILE A 580 0.58 -12.18 6.32
N PRO A 581 1.06 -12.87 7.37
CA PRO A 581 0.95 -14.31 7.40
C PRO A 581 -0.54 -14.67 7.46
N ILE A 582 -1.03 -15.35 6.42
CA ILE A 582 -2.24 -16.17 6.53
C ILE A 582 -1.89 -17.29 7.51
N LEU A 583 -2.20 -17.04 8.79
CA LEU A 583 -2.29 -18.10 9.78
C LEU A 583 -3.60 -18.84 9.49
N ARG A 584 -3.47 -20.08 8.99
CA ARG A 584 -4.54 -21.07 9.06
C ARG A 584 -4.84 -21.34 10.53
N HIS A 585 -6.04 -20.97 10.98
CA HIS A 585 -6.88 -21.79 11.84
C HIS A 585 -8.35 -21.45 11.63
#